data_AF-G3MRV1-F1
#
_entry.id   AF-G3MRV1-F1
#
_cell.length_a   1.000
_cell.length_b   1.000
_cell.length_c   1.000
_cell.angle_alpha   90.00
_cell.angle_beta   90.00
_cell.angle_gamma   90.00
#
_symmetry.space_group_name_H-M   'P 1'
#
loop_
_entity.id
_entity.type
_entity.pdbx_description
1 polymer ?
#
loop_
_entity_poly.entity_id
_entity_poly.type
_entity_poly.pdbx_seq_one_letter_code
_entity_poly.pdbx_strand_id
1 'polypeptide(L)'
;MQSSWNKWQHGSSVTTSSWPYFFKQMEQLLSASFTLQPTLATREKQLEAWSNLVLNYYRAHKAYVLDIAEALASPLFHNKDISRKLSADALREILKSMSSRGQVAWTDKQQTRCYVFWRSPEEWGKLIYDWADGTGQLNSVCTFYELVQGDDTADTEFAGLDLDLLRLSLQALEKQGKAEMITFDGSEGVKFFNSLFSAEYKVLAWISPEAQRHACTVLPLTSAPASLI
;
A
#
# COMPACT_ATOMS: atom_id res chain seq x y z
N MET A 1 5.21 -28.15 -19.32
CA MET A 1 4.50 -27.43 -18.24
C MET A 1 5.40 -27.29 -17.01
N GLN A 2 5.64 -28.31 -16.17
CA GLN A 2 6.60 -28.20 -15.05
C GLN A 2 7.98 -27.66 -15.45
N SER A 3 8.48 -28.05 -16.62
CA SER A 3 9.85 -27.79 -17.09
C SER A 3 10.19 -26.32 -17.34
N SER A 4 9.29 -25.54 -17.94
CA SER A 4 9.53 -24.11 -18.20
C SER A 4 9.38 -23.26 -16.94
N TRP A 5 8.54 -23.71 -16.00
CA TRP A 5 8.33 -23.04 -14.70
C TRP A 5 9.41 -23.38 -13.67
N ASN A 6 9.96 -24.60 -13.70
CA ASN A 6 11.10 -24.97 -12.87
C ASN A 6 12.35 -24.12 -13.19
N LYS A 7 12.48 -23.63 -14.44
CA LYS A 7 13.53 -22.66 -14.82
C LYS A 7 13.39 -21.30 -14.11
N TRP A 8 12.18 -20.88 -13.75
CA TRP A 8 11.94 -19.64 -12.99
C TRP A 8 12.26 -19.77 -11.49
N GLN A 9 12.29 -20.99 -10.94
CA GLN A 9 12.50 -21.25 -9.52
C GLN A 9 13.94 -20.96 -9.04
N HIS A 10 14.91 -20.92 -9.96
CA HIS A 10 16.32 -20.78 -9.60
C HIS A 10 16.78 -19.31 -9.41
N GLY A 11 15.92 -18.32 -9.65
CA GLY A 11 16.27 -16.89 -9.60
C GLY A 11 15.71 -16.10 -8.42
N SER A 12 14.93 -16.72 -7.53
CA SER A 12 14.28 -16.00 -6.43
C SER A 12 14.35 -16.82 -5.14
N SER A 13 14.93 -16.25 -4.09
CA SER A 13 15.08 -16.84 -2.75
C SER A 13 13.74 -16.86 -1.97
N VAL A 14 12.66 -17.33 -2.61
CA VAL A 14 11.36 -17.51 -1.98
C VAL A 14 11.18 -18.99 -1.66
N THR A 15 10.84 -19.29 -0.41
CA THR A 15 10.71 -20.65 0.13
C THR A 15 9.77 -21.52 -0.70
N THR A 16 10.33 -22.64 -1.17
CA THR A 16 9.82 -23.57 -2.21
C THR A 16 8.56 -24.35 -1.82
N SER A 17 8.02 -24.20 -0.61
CA SER A 17 7.00 -25.13 -0.07
C SER A 17 5.55 -24.74 -0.36
N SER A 18 5.21 -23.47 -0.61
CA SER A 18 3.81 -23.05 -0.88
C SER A 18 3.47 -22.95 -2.37
N TRP A 19 4.48 -22.71 -3.22
CA TRP A 19 4.34 -22.51 -4.65
C TRP A 19 3.79 -23.73 -5.42
N PRO A 20 4.18 -24.98 -5.16
CA PRO A 20 3.71 -26.12 -5.94
C PRO A 20 2.20 -26.36 -5.79
N TYR A 21 1.63 -26.08 -4.62
CA TYR A 21 0.20 -26.23 -4.36
C TYR A 21 -0.63 -25.12 -5.01
N PHE A 22 -0.18 -23.87 -4.89
CA PHE A 22 -0.82 -22.72 -5.54
C PHE A 22 -0.88 -22.91 -7.07
N PHE A 23 0.23 -23.35 -7.68
CA PHE A 23 0.28 -23.58 -9.12
C PHE A 23 -0.54 -24.78 -9.57
N LYS A 24 -0.58 -25.89 -8.81
CA LYS A 24 -1.41 -27.05 -9.18
C LYS A 24 -2.91 -26.73 -9.10
N GLN A 25 -3.31 -25.89 -8.14
CA GLN A 25 -4.68 -25.36 -8.03
C GLN A 25 -5.01 -24.44 -9.22
N MET A 26 -4.05 -23.60 -9.61
CA MET A 26 -4.19 -22.68 -10.75
C MET A 26 -4.14 -23.40 -12.10
N GLU A 27 -3.30 -24.41 -12.31
CA GLU A 27 -3.20 -25.18 -13.56
C GLU A 27 -4.52 -25.89 -13.91
N GLN A 28 -5.22 -26.41 -12.89
CA GLN A 28 -6.54 -27.01 -13.08
C GLN A 28 -7.65 -25.98 -13.35
N LEU A 29 -7.60 -24.79 -12.71
CA LEU A 29 -8.55 -23.70 -12.96
C LEU A 29 -8.26 -22.93 -14.26
N LEU A 30 -7.00 -22.90 -14.71
CA LEU A 30 -6.53 -22.08 -15.83
C LEU A 30 -6.52 -22.76 -17.20
N SER A 31 -6.76 -24.08 -17.27
CA SER A 31 -6.90 -24.77 -18.55
C SER A 31 -8.06 -24.23 -19.41
N ALA A 32 -8.99 -23.47 -18.81
CA ALA A 32 -10.10 -22.77 -19.48
C ALA A 32 -10.03 -21.22 -19.40
N SER A 33 -9.00 -20.63 -18.78
CA SER A 33 -9.09 -19.28 -18.19
C SER A 33 -8.54 -18.11 -18.99
N PHE A 34 -8.00 -18.34 -20.19
CA PHE A 34 -7.57 -17.24 -21.07
C PHE A 34 -8.74 -16.56 -21.77
N THR A 35 -9.94 -17.12 -21.63
CA THR A 35 -11.23 -16.55 -22.07
C THR A 35 -12.09 -16.34 -20.84
N LEU A 36 -12.66 -15.13 -20.68
CA LEU A 36 -13.60 -14.84 -19.59
C LEU A 36 -14.86 -15.72 -19.71
N GLN A 37 -15.23 -16.36 -18.61
CA GLN A 37 -16.41 -17.23 -18.58
C GLN A 37 -17.70 -16.42 -18.70
N PRO A 38 -18.73 -16.91 -19.42
CA PRO A 38 -19.99 -16.19 -19.61
C PRO A 38 -20.85 -16.20 -18.34
N THR A 39 -20.76 -17.25 -17.52
CA THR A 39 -21.51 -17.39 -16.27
C THR A 39 -20.91 -16.50 -15.19
N LEU A 40 -21.73 -15.65 -14.56
CA LEU A 40 -21.28 -14.67 -13.56
C LEU A 40 -20.49 -15.32 -12.41
N ALA A 41 -21.05 -16.33 -11.74
CA ALA A 41 -20.41 -16.98 -10.60
C ALA A 41 -19.05 -17.62 -10.97
N THR A 42 -18.93 -18.20 -12.16
CA THR A 42 -17.66 -18.77 -12.64
C THR A 42 -16.67 -17.68 -13.03
N ARG A 43 -17.16 -16.58 -13.62
CA ARG A 43 -16.35 -15.41 -13.96
C ARG A 43 -15.80 -14.74 -12.72
N GLU A 44 -16.58 -14.61 -11.65
CA GLU A 44 -16.10 -14.05 -10.36
C GLU A 44 -14.94 -14.87 -9.79
N LYS A 45 -15.10 -16.21 -9.73
CA LYS A 45 -14.01 -17.11 -9.29
C LYS A 45 -12.77 -17.00 -10.19
N GLN A 46 -12.97 -16.87 -11.49
CA GLN A 46 -11.89 -16.68 -12.44
C GLN A 46 -11.16 -15.34 -12.21
N LEU A 47 -11.90 -14.24 -12.01
CA LEU A 47 -11.34 -12.92 -11.74
C LEU A 47 -10.59 -12.90 -10.40
N GLU A 48 -11.11 -13.55 -9.37
CA GLU A 48 -10.44 -13.71 -8.08
C GLU A 48 -9.13 -14.49 -8.23
N ALA A 49 -9.15 -15.62 -8.94
CA ALA A 49 -7.97 -16.43 -9.20
C ALA A 49 -6.88 -15.64 -9.95
N TRP A 50 -7.26 -14.87 -10.98
CA TRP A 50 -6.36 -13.98 -11.69
C TRP A 50 -5.81 -12.87 -10.79
N SER A 51 -6.65 -12.28 -9.94
CA SER A 51 -6.24 -11.20 -9.04
C SER A 51 -5.17 -11.69 -8.05
N ASN A 52 -5.39 -12.86 -7.45
CA ASN A 52 -4.43 -13.49 -6.55
C ASN A 52 -3.11 -13.81 -7.26
N LEU A 53 -3.18 -14.29 -8.51
CA LEU A 53 -2.00 -14.55 -9.32
C LEU A 53 -1.19 -13.27 -9.59
N VAL A 54 -1.85 -12.18 -9.98
CA VAL A 54 -1.21 -10.88 -10.20
C VAL A 54 -0.55 -10.38 -8.92
N LEU A 55 -1.27 -10.35 -7.80
CA LEU A 55 -0.74 -9.87 -6.52
C LEU A 55 0.48 -10.70 -6.07
N ASN A 56 0.41 -12.03 -6.15
CA ASN A 56 1.52 -12.89 -5.77
C ASN A 56 2.73 -12.73 -6.69
N TYR A 57 2.51 -12.60 -7.99
CA TYR A 57 3.60 -12.35 -8.94
C TYR A 57 4.31 -11.02 -8.64
N TYR A 58 3.56 -9.94 -8.48
CA TYR A 58 4.11 -8.62 -8.21
C TYR A 58 4.79 -8.54 -6.84
N ARG A 59 4.25 -9.22 -5.83
CA ARG A 59 4.90 -9.38 -4.52
C ARG A 59 6.24 -10.09 -4.62
N ALA A 60 6.31 -11.21 -5.37
CA ALA A 60 7.55 -11.98 -5.52
C ALA A 60 8.66 -11.20 -6.24
N HIS A 61 8.28 -10.30 -7.15
CA HIS A 61 9.21 -9.46 -7.90
C HIS A 61 9.47 -8.09 -7.23
N LYS A 62 8.87 -7.83 -6.05
CA LYS A 62 8.88 -6.51 -5.39
C LYS A 62 8.51 -5.37 -6.35
N ALA A 63 7.60 -5.63 -7.27
CA ALA A 63 7.14 -4.68 -8.27
C ALA A 63 5.76 -4.14 -7.89
N TYR A 64 5.49 -2.89 -8.29
CA TYR A 64 4.24 -2.21 -7.98
C TYR A 64 3.58 -1.57 -9.20
N VAL A 65 4.26 -1.49 -10.34
CA VAL A 65 3.74 -0.84 -11.55
C VAL A 65 3.46 -1.89 -12.62
N LEU A 66 2.22 -1.93 -13.10
CA LEU A 66 1.79 -2.75 -14.22
C LEU A 66 1.47 -1.84 -15.41
N ASP A 67 2.23 -2.00 -16.48
CA ASP A 67 1.91 -1.48 -17.80
C ASP A 67 1.25 -2.58 -18.63
N ILE A 68 0.06 -2.33 -19.20
CA ILE A 68 -0.70 -3.37 -19.91
C ILE A 68 0.08 -3.92 -21.11
N ALA A 69 0.76 -3.06 -21.86
CA ALA A 69 1.46 -3.48 -23.08
C ALA A 69 2.66 -4.38 -22.74
N GLU A 70 3.44 -3.99 -21.73
CA GLU A 70 4.57 -4.77 -21.25
C GLU A 70 4.11 -6.07 -20.57
N ALA A 71 3.05 -6.00 -19.77
CA ALA A 71 2.49 -7.15 -19.07
C ALA A 71 2.03 -8.24 -20.05
N LEU A 72 1.41 -7.90 -21.18
CA LEU A 72 0.98 -8.88 -22.18
C LEU A 72 2.15 -9.65 -22.83
N ALA A 73 3.37 -9.08 -22.82
CA ALA A 73 4.58 -9.77 -23.26
C ALA A 73 5.21 -10.63 -22.15
N SER A 74 4.79 -10.44 -20.90
CA SER A 74 5.33 -11.13 -19.73
C SER A 74 4.85 -12.59 -19.65
N PRO A 75 5.62 -13.47 -19.00
CA PRO A 75 5.23 -14.87 -18.78
C PRO A 75 3.97 -15.03 -17.93
N LEU A 76 3.59 -14.00 -17.16
CA LEU A 76 2.39 -14.00 -16.31
C LEU A 76 1.11 -14.13 -17.15
N PHE A 77 1.07 -13.47 -18.31
CA PHE A 77 -0.11 -13.41 -19.19
C PHE A 77 0.08 -14.13 -20.52
N HIS A 78 1.29 -14.64 -20.79
CA HIS A 78 1.61 -15.39 -21.99
C HIS A 78 2.36 -16.69 -21.66
N ASN A 79 1.67 -17.82 -21.82
CA ASN A 79 2.26 -19.14 -21.70
C ASN A 79 2.63 -19.70 -23.08
N LYS A 80 3.94 -19.62 -23.40
CA LYS A 80 4.50 -20.08 -24.68
C LYS A 80 4.42 -21.60 -24.86
N ASP A 81 4.48 -22.38 -23.78
CA ASP A 81 4.48 -23.86 -23.85
C ASP A 81 3.16 -24.42 -24.40
N ILE A 82 2.06 -23.70 -24.19
CA ILE A 82 0.72 -24.08 -24.68
C ILE A 82 0.15 -23.09 -25.70
N SER A 83 0.97 -22.16 -26.18
CA SER A 83 0.58 -21.12 -27.14
C SER A 83 -0.70 -20.36 -26.73
N ARG A 84 -0.86 -20.09 -25.42
CA ARG A 84 -2.00 -19.34 -24.89
C ARG A 84 -1.56 -18.00 -24.31
N LYS A 85 -2.32 -16.97 -24.65
CA LYS A 85 -2.13 -15.60 -24.16
C LYS A 85 -3.46 -15.02 -23.71
N LEU A 86 -3.42 -14.22 -22.66
CA LEU A 86 -4.56 -13.43 -22.23
C LEU A 86 -4.77 -12.29 -23.24
N SER A 87 -6.02 -11.97 -23.58
CA SER A 87 -6.30 -10.79 -24.40
C SER A 87 -6.14 -9.50 -23.58
N ALA A 88 -5.84 -8.39 -24.25
CA ALA A 88 -5.79 -7.08 -23.61
C ALA A 88 -7.12 -6.73 -22.91
N ASP A 89 -8.25 -7.05 -23.55
CA ASP A 89 -9.58 -6.81 -22.98
C ASP A 89 -9.82 -7.63 -21.71
N ALA A 90 -9.41 -8.91 -21.70
CA ALA A 90 -9.54 -9.75 -20.52
C ALA A 90 -8.65 -9.24 -19.36
N LEU A 91 -7.43 -8.79 -19.67
CA LEU A 91 -6.55 -8.16 -18.68
C LEU A 91 -7.18 -6.88 -18.11
N ARG A 92 -7.73 -6.01 -18.96
CA ARG A 92 -8.45 -4.80 -18.51
C ARG A 92 -9.61 -5.13 -17.58
N GLU A 93 -10.39 -6.15 -17.89
CA GLU A 93 -11.51 -6.60 -17.04
C GLU A 93 -11.03 -7.14 -15.68
N ILE A 94 -9.92 -7.89 -15.66
CA ILE A 94 -9.27 -8.32 -14.41
C ILE A 94 -8.84 -7.11 -13.59
N LEU A 95 -8.09 -6.18 -14.18
CA LEU A 95 -7.58 -4.99 -13.50
C LEU A 95 -8.71 -4.06 -13.04
N LYS A 96 -9.80 -3.96 -13.79
CA LYS A 96 -11.01 -3.24 -13.38
C LYS A 96 -11.66 -3.88 -12.15
N SER A 97 -11.76 -5.21 -12.13
CA SER A 97 -12.24 -5.95 -10.97
C SER A 97 -11.33 -5.73 -9.75
N MET A 98 -10.01 -5.78 -9.93
CA MET A 98 -9.04 -5.48 -8.88
C MET A 98 -9.16 -4.05 -8.37
N SER A 99 -9.38 -3.08 -9.27
CA SER A 99 -9.54 -1.67 -8.91
C SER A 99 -10.79 -1.43 -8.06
N SER A 100 -11.91 -2.09 -8.37
CA SER A 100 -13.12 -2.02 -7.52
C SER A 100 -12.94 -2.57 -6.10
N ARG A 101 -11.91 -3.39 -5.88
CA ARG A 101 -11.54 -3.93 -4.55
C ARG A 101 -10.40 -3.15 -3.89
N GLY A 102 -9.95 -2.03 -4.47
CA GLY A 102 -8.82 -1.25 -3.97
C GLY A 102 -7.45 -1.92 -4.12
N GLN A 103 -7.36 -3.01 -4.89
CA GLN A 103 -6.10 -3.74 -5.10
C GLN A 103 -5.23 -3.13 -6.20
N VAL A 104 -5.83 -2.24 -7.01
CA VAL A 104 -5.18 -1.56 -8.14
C VAL A 104 -5.65 -0.11 -8.23
N ALA A 105 -4.72 0.80 -8.50
CA ALA A 105 -5.03 2.20 -8.81
C ALA A 105 -4.45 2.60 -10.17
N TRP A 106 -5.30 3.08 -11.08
CA TRP A 106 -4.86 3.55 -12.39
C TRP A 106 -4.04 4.84 -12.29
N THR A 107 -2.96 4.93 -13.06
CA THR A 107 -2.10 6.13 -13.11
C THR A 107 -2.54 7.13 -14.17
N ASP A 108 -3.35 6.69 -15.13
CA ASP A 108 -3.78 7.48 -16.28
C ASP A 108 -5.25 7.25 -16.62
N LYS A 109 -5.87 8.23 -17.29
CA LYS A 109 -7.29 8.17 -17.70
C LYS A 109 -7.53 7.12 -18.78
N GLN A 110 -6.51 6.78 -19.56
CA GLN A 110 -6.58 5.78 -20.62
C GLN A 110 -6.48 4.34 -20.09
N GLN A 111 -6.29 4.18 -18.77
CA GLN A 111 -6.13 2.90 -18.09
C GLN A 111 -5.08 2.03 -18.78
N THR A 112 -3.92 2.62 -19.06
CA THR A 112 -2.79 1.93 -19.72
C THR A 112 -1.78 1.42 -18.70
N ARG A 113 -1.69 2.09 -17.55
CA ARG A 113 -0.79 1.75 -16.46
C ARG A 113 -1.48 1.89 -15.10
N CYS A 114 -1.11 1.04 -14.16
CA CYS A 114 -1.65 1.06 -12.81
C CYS A 114 -0.66 0.60 -11.76
N TYR A 115 -0.89 1.03 -10.52
CA TYR A 115 -0.28 0.45 -9.34
C TYR A 115 -0.97 -0.84 -8.93
N VAL A 116 -0.18 -1.85 -8.51
CA VAL A 116 -0.63 -3.14 -7.98
C VAL A 116 -0.28 -3.19 -6.49
N PHE A 117 -1.30 -3.22 -5.65
CA PHE A 117 -1.15 -3.21 -4.19
C PHE A 117 -1.29 -4.61 -3.62
N TRP A 118 -0.21 -5.40 -3.62
CA TRP A 118 -0.15 -6.67 -2.89
C TRP A 118 -0.17 -6.51 -1.37
N ARG A 119 0.07 -5.28 -0.90
CA ARG A 119 -0.22 -4.74 0.42
C ARG A 119 -0.72 -3.32 0.21
N SER A 120 -1.77 -2.90 0.93
CA SER A 120 -2.40 -1.60 0.70
C SER A 120 -1.52 -0.44 1.18
N PRO A 121 -1.64 0.77 0.62
CA PRO A 121 -0.95 1.95 1.12
C PRO A 121 -1.25 2.24 2.60
N GLU A 122 -2.47 1.97 3.07
CA GLU A 122 -2.86 2.11 4.47
C GLU A 122 -2.12 1.13 5.38
N GLU A 123 -1.95 -0.12 4.94
CA GLU A 123 -1.19 -1.14 5.67
C GLU A 123 0.31 -0.79 5.73
N TRP A 124 0.86 -0.28 4.63
CA TRP A 124 2.22 0.24 4.60
C TRP A 124 2.40 1.45 5.52
N GLY A 125 1.48 2.40 5.45
CA GLY A 125 1.47 3.57 6.33
C GLY A 125 1.45 3.16 7.79
N LYS A 126 0.64 2.16 8.15
CA LYS A 126 0.63 1.60 9.51
C LYS A 126 2.01 1.06 9.93
N LEU A 127 2.67 0.26 9.10
CA LEU A 127 3.99 -0.29 9.44
C LEU A 127 5.05 0.80 9.62
N ILE A 128 5.02 1.82 8.77
CA ILE A 128 5.93 2.97 8.87
C ILE A 128 5.66 3.75 10.16
N TYR A 129 4.38 3.96 10.49
CA TYR A 129 4.00 4.65 11.73
C TYR A 129 4.38 3.87 12.98
N ASP A 130 4.11 2.56 13.00
CA ASP A 130 4.45 1.67 14.12
C ASP A 130 5.98 1.65 14.34
N TRP A 131 6.78 1.70 13.27
CA TRP A 131 8.23 1.89 13.37
C TRP A 131 8.60 3.25 13.95
N ALA A 132 7.99 4.35 13.47
CA ALA A 132 8.30 5.69 13.93
C ALA A 132 7.96 5.90 15.42
N ASP A 133 6.87 5.31 15.89
CA ASP A 133 6.48 5.28 17.31
C ASP A 133 7.47 4.44 18.14
N GLY A 134 7.79 3.22 17.68
CA GLY A 134 8.70 2.31 18.36
C GLY A 134 10.15 2.79 18.47
N THR A 135 10.59 3.66 17.55
CA THR A 135 11.97 4.19 17.49
C THR A 135 12.12 5.62 18.01
N GLY A 136 11.02 6.24 18.48
CA GLY A 136 11.05 7.61 19.00
C GLY A 136 11.19 8.69 17.92
N GLN A 137 10.87 8.39 16.66
CA GLN A 137 10.89 9.34 15.55
C GLN A 137 9.62 10.21 15.47
N LEU A 138 8.66 10.00 16.37
CA LEU A 138 7.50 10.89 16.48
C LEU A 138 7.94 12.33 16.80
N ASN A 139 7.29 13.29 16.15
CA ASN A 139 7.58 14.72 16.19
C ASN A 139 8.93 15.13 15.57
N SER A 140 9.71 14.18 15.05
CA SER A 140 10.86 14.44 14.21
C SER A 140 10.47 14.45 12.73
N VAL A 141 11.30 15.08 11.90
CA VAL A 141 11.20 15.02 10.44
C VAL A 141 12.13 13.94 9.95
N CYS A 142 11.62 13.03 9.12
CA CYS A 142 12.40 12.03 8.40
C CYS A 142 12.32 12.32 6.90
N THR A 143 13.43 12.16 6.19
CA THR A 143 13.44 12.19 4.73
C THR A 143 12.92 10.86 4.17
N PHE A 144 12.44 10.87 2.92
CA PHE A 144 12.03 9.64 2.26
C PHE A 144 13.21 8.66 2.12
N TYR A 145 14.42 9.18 1.91
CA TYR A 145 15.64 8.37 1.84
C TYR A 145 15.91 7.61 3.14
N GLU A 146 15.84 8.28 4.30
CA GLU A 146 16.03 7.62 5.61
C GLU A 146 14.99 6.52 5.86
N LEU A 147 13.75 6.71 5.37
CA LEU A 147 12.69 5.72 5.54
C LEU A 147 12.90 4.45 4.72
N VAL A 148 13.40 4.56 3.48
CA VAL A 148 13.50 3.38 2.59
C VAL A 148 14.93 2.87 2.39
N GLN A 149 15.94 3.66 2.72
CA GLN A 149 17.36 3.34 2.52
C GLN A 149 18.22 3.67 3.76
N GLY A 150 17.62 4.01 4.89
CA GLY A 150 18.35 4.25 6.14
C GLY A 150 18.83 2.95 6.79
N ASP A 151 19.93 3.03 7.54
CA ASP A 151 20.47 1.89 8.30
C ASP A 151 19.47 1.43 9.38
N ASP A 152 18.77 2.38 10.01
CA ASP A 152 17.75 2.11 11.04
C ASP A 152 16.47 1.44 10.50
N THR A 153 16.30 1.43 9.18
CA THR A 153 15.12 0.85 8.50
C THR A 153 15.46 -0.41 7.72
N ALA A 154 16.73 -0.83 7.68
CA ALA A 154 17.20 -1.95 6.85
C ALA A 154 16.49 -3.29 7.12
N ASP A 155 16.13 -3.55 8.38
CA ASP A 155 15.43 -4.78 8.80
C ASP A 155 13.90 -4.69 8.72
N THR A 156 13.35 -3.57 8.24
CA THR A 156 11.90 -3.36 8.13
C THR A 156 11.34 -3.91 6.83
N GLU A 157 10.05 -4.24 6.82
CA GLU A 157 9.37 -4.72 5.60
C GLU A 157 9.27 -3.65 4.50
N PHE A 158 9.34 -2.37 4.86
CA PHE A 158 9.25 -1.24 3.93
C PHE A 158 10.64 -0.74 3.48
N ALA A 159 11.72 -1.41 3.86
CA ALA A 159 13.04 -1.17 3.30
C ALA A 159 13.03 -1.37 1.77
N GLY A 160 13.51 -0.36 1.03
CA GLY A 160 13.49 -0.34 -0.43
C GLY A 160 12.10 -0.21 -1.06
N LEU A 161 11.10 0.28 -0.31
CA LEU A 161 9.78 0.57 -0.87
C LEU A 161 9.89 1.60 -1.99
N ASP A 162 9.12 1.39 -3.06
CA ASP A 162 9.01 2.34 -4.15
C ASP A 162 8.52 3.72 -3.65
N LEU A 163 9.13 4.81 -4.11
CA LEU A 163 8.85 6.16 -3.59
C LEU A 163 7.43 6.63 -3.87
N ASP A 164 6.82 6.22 -4.98
CA ASP A 164 5.44 6.58 -5.27
C ASP A 164 4.48 5.85 -4.33
N LEU A 165 4.77 4.58 -4.03
CA LEU A 165 4.02 3.84 -3.02
C LEU A 165 4.25 4.36 -1.61
N LEU A 166 5.47 4.76 -1.26
CA LEU A 166 5.77 5.44 0.00
C LEU A 166 4.92 6.69 0.13
N ARG A 167 4.87 7.54 -0.92
CA ARG A 167 4.07 8.77 -0.92
C ARG A 167 2.58 8.47 -0.72
N LEU A 168 2.03 7.46 -1.41
CA LEU A 168 0.63 7.03 -1.22
C LEU A 168 0.38 6.55 0.23
N SER A 169 1.34 5.85 0.82
CA SER A 169 1.25 5.31 2.18
C SER A 169 1.30 6.41 3.24
N LEU A 170 2.17 7.40 3.05
CA LEU A 170 2.27 8.57 3.91
C LEU A 170 1.04 9.50 3.77
N GLN A 171 0.49 9.65 2.57
CA GLN A 171 -0.79 10.34 2.36
C GLN A 171 -1.95 9.65 3.10
N ALA A 172 -1.93 8.33 3.23
CA ALA A 172 -2.92 7.60 4.04
C ALA A 172 -2.80 7.92 5.53
N LEU A 173 -1.59 8.13 6.05
CA LEU A 173 -1.35 8.60 7.43
C LEU A 173 -1.73 10.06 7.62
N GLU A 174 -1.49 10.90 6.62
CA GLU A 174 -1.85 12.33 6.64
C GLU A 174 -3.37 12.51 6.74
N LYS A 175 -4.14 11.72 5.98
CA LYS A 175 -5.61 11.66 6.12
C LYS A 175 -6.07 11.25 7.53
N GLN A 176 -5.27 10.48 8.25
CA GLN A 176 -5.52 10.10 9.64
C GLN A 176 -5.01 11.15 10.65
N GLY A 177 -4.34 12.22 10.20
CA GLY A 177 -3.73 13.22 11.07
C GLY A 177 -2.51 12.70 11.84
N LYS A 178 -1.87 11.64 11.34
CA LYS A 178 -0.71 10.97 11.96
C LYS A 178 0.62 11.38 11.34
N ALA A 179 0.59 12.01 10.17
CA ALA A 179 1.78 12.49 9.47
C ALA A 179 1.47 13.75 8.66
N GLU A 180 2.49 14.51 8.30
CA GLU A 180 2.43 15.62 7.35
C GLU A 180 3.63 15.52 6.42
N MET A 181 3.38 15.50 5.10
CA MET A 181 4.47 15.46 4.12
C MET A 181 5.07 16.85 3.94
N ILE A 182 6.40 16.91 3.87
CA ILE A 182 7.16 18.14 3.74
C ILE A 182 7.99 18.05 2.46
N THR A 183 7.91 19.08 1.63
CA THR A 183 8.77 19.23 0.45
C THR A 183 9.62 20.48 0.61
N PHE A 184 10.95 20.34 0.57
CA PHE A 184 11.88 21.45 0.69
C PHE A 184 13.02 21.31 -0.30
N ASP A 185 13.22 22.31 -1.16
CA ASP A 185 14.31 22.36 -2.15
C ASP A 185 14.46 21.08 -2.99
N GLY A 186 13.33 20.52 -3.45
CA GLY A 186 13.29 19.27 -4.21
C GLY A 186 13.50 18.00 -3.39
N SER A 187 13.73 18.10 -2.08
CA SER A 187 13.79 16.97 -1.15
C SER A 187 12.43 16.71 -0.52
N GLU A 188 12.08 15.43 -0.36
CA GLU A 188 10.84 14.98 0.27
C GLU A 188 11.10 14.38 1.65
N GLY A 189 10.26 14.74 2.59
CA GLY A 189 10.25 14.21 3.94
C GLY A 189 8.85 14.14 4.53
N VAL A 190 8.78 13.67 5.75
CA VAL A 190 7.54 13.52 6.50
C VAL A 190 7.80 13.77 7.97
N LYS A 191 6.86 14.46 8.61
CA LYS A 191 6.81 14.60 10.06
C LYS A 191 5.73 13.68 10.61
N PHE A 192 6.06 12.84 11.58
CA PHE A 192 5.07 12.00 12.26
C PHE A 192 4.53 12.70 13.50
N PHE A 193 3.25 12.50 13.80
CA PHE A 193 2.59 13.03 14.99
C PHE A 193 2.14 11.90 15.89
N ASN A 194 2.22 12.13 17.20
CA ASN A 194 1.60 11.24 18.16
C ASN A 194 0.06 11.34 18.02
N SER A 195 -0.63 10.19 17.93
CA SER A 195 -2.08 10.13 17.73
C SER A 195 -2.89 10.83 18.82
N LEU A 196 -2.29 11.14 19.97
CA LEU A 196 -2.91 11.92 21.05
C LEU A 196 -3.11 13.40 20.69
N PHE A 197 -2.31 13.99 19.80
CA PHE A 197 -2.38 15.43 19.49
C PHE A 197 -3.45 15.81 18.46
N SER A 198 -3.95 14.88 17.64
CA SER A 198 -4.91 15.21 16.58
C SER A 198 -6.31 15.55 17.11
N ALA A 199 -6.72 14.95 18.23
CA ALA A 199 -8.04 15.18 18.82
C ALA A 199 -8.14 16.54 19.51
N GLU A 200 -7.11 16.95 20.26
CA GLU A 200 -7.14 18.25 20.97
C GLU A 200 -6.91 19.44 20.05
N TYR A 201 -6.06 19.33 19.01
CA TYR A 201 -5.80 20.45 18.10
C TYR A 201 -7.00 20.79 17.20
N LYS A 202 -7.83 19.80 16.82
CA LYS A 202 -9.07 20.07 16.06
C LYS A 202 -10.16 20.72 16.92
N VAL A 203 -10.21 20.40 18.21
CA VAL A 203 -11.12 21.07 19.15
C VAL A 203 -10.68 22.52 19.36
N LEU A 204 -9.37 22.77 19.55
CA LEU A 204 -8.85 24.13 19.74
C LEU A 204 -8.95 25.01 18.48
N ALA A 205 -8.89 24.42 17.27
CA ALA A 205 -9.05 25.16 16.02
C ALA A 205 -10.52 25.51 15.67
N TRP A 206 -11.51 24.90 16.34
CA TRP A 206 -12.94 25.23 16.20
C TRP A 206 -13.41 26.32 17.17
N ILE A 207 -12.58 26.69 18.14
CA ILE A 207 -12.88 27.73 19.10
C ILE A 207 -12.48 29.06 18.45
N SER A 208 -13.48 29.88 18.10
CA SER A 208 -13.29 31.27 17.67
C SER A 208 -12.28 31.99 18.59
N PRO A 209 -11.44 32.91 18.06
CA PRO A 209 -10.55 33.74 18.89
C PRO A 209 -11.27 34.47 20.05
N GLU A 210 -12.59 34.64 19.97
CA GLU A 210 -13.41 35.16 21.07
C GLU A 210 -13.66 34.15 22.19
N ALA A 211 -13.82 32.87 21.89
CA ALA A 211 -14.04 31.84 22.90
C ALA A 211 -12.77 31.46 23.67
N GLN A 212 -11.58 31.74 23.12
CA GLN A 212 -10.31 31.65 23.86
C GLN A 212 -10.18 32.75 24.95
N ARG A 213 -10.81 33.92 24.77
CA ARG A 213 -10.83 34.99 25.79
C ARG A 213 -11.77 34.68 26.96
N HIS A 214 -12.85 33.95 26.72
CA HIS A 214 -13.82 33.58 27.75
C HIS A 214 -13.37 32.41 28.65
N ALA A 215 -12.50 31.51 28.16
CA ALA A 215 -11.95 30.44 28.98
C ALA A 215 -10.96 30.95 30.05
N CYS A 216 -10.25 32.06 29.77
CA CYS A 216 -9.35 32.70 30.74
C CYS A 216 -10.09 33.46 31.87
N THR A 217 -11.40 33.69 31.76
CA THR A 217 -12.19 34.45 32.75
C THR A 217 -12.94 33.57 33.75
N VAL A 218 -12.91 32.25 33.58
CA VAL A 218 -13.61 31.29 34.46
C VAL A 218 -12.61 30.31 35.09
N LEU A 219 -11.58 30.86 35.74
CA LEU A 219 -10.99 30.21 36.91
C LEU A 219 -11.31 31.11 38.11
N PRO A 220 -12.15 30.70 39.06
CA PRO A 220 -12.26 31.42 40.30
C PRO A 220 -10.93 31.25 41.04
N LEU A 221 -10.25 32.37 41.30
CA LEU A 221 -9.26 32.50 42.36
C LEU A 221 -9.97 32.18 43.69
N THR A 222 -10.14 30.90 44.03
CA THR A 222 -10.53 30.51 45.38
C THR A 222 -9.29 30.60 46.26
N SER A 223 -9.14 31.80 46.82
CA SER A 223 -8.57 32.11 48.13
C SER A 223 -7.92 30.95 48.89
N ALA A 224 -6.61 31.05 49.10
CA ALA A 224 -5.96 30.40 50.22
C ALA A 224 -6.58 30.89 51.55
N PRO A 225 -6.91 30.00 52.51
CA PRO A 225 -7.24 30.45 53.85
C PRO A 225 -5.93 30.74 54.60
N ALA A 226 -5.77 32.00 55.00
CA ALA A 226 -4.92 32.36 56.12
C ALA A 226 -5.61 31.91 57.41
N SER A 227 -4.94 31.07 58.21
CA SER A 227 -5.24 30.92 59.63
C SER A 227 -3.92 30.82 60.40
N LEU A 228 -3.73 31.86 61.21
CA LEU A 228 -2.83 31.96 62.35
C LEU A 228 -3.01 30.76 63.29
N ILE A 229 -1.91 30.21 63.83
CA ILE A 229 -1.38 30.40 65.20
C ILE A 229 0.11 30.06 65.14
#